data_AF-A0A141RM01-F1
#
_entry.id   AF-A0A141RM01-F1
#
_cell.length_a   1.000
_cell.length_b   1.000
_cell.length_c   1.000
_cell.angle_alpha   90.00
_cell.angle_beta   90.00
_cell.angle_gamma   90.00
#
_symmetry.space_group_name_H-M   'P 1'
#
loop_
_entity.id
_entity.type
_entity.pdbx_description
1 polymer ?
#
loop_
_entity_poly.entity_id
_entity_poly.type
_entity_poly.pdbx_seq_one_letter_code
_entity_poly.pdbx_strand_id
1 'polypeptide(L)'
;LDPKKDIDGLTTYNIGLVTAGKGGFAPCTAKACIAILNHYNIPLEGKHVVVVGRSQVIGKPVALMALAAHGTVTMCHSRTSDLVEQVKRGDIIIAAAGRA
;
A
#
# COMPACT_ATOMS: atom_id res chain seq x y z
N LEU A 1 -13.74 17.52 -3.83
CA LEU A 1 -12.77 18.28 -3.00
C LEU A 1 -11.72 18.86 -3.94
N ASP A 2 -11.28 20.09 -3.74
CA ASP A 2 -10.14 20.67 -4.46
C ASP A 2 -8.89 19.80 -4.18
N PRO A 3 -8.18 19.28 -5.21
CA PRO A 3 -7.01 18.43 -4.99
C PRO A 3 -5.91 19.07 -4.13
N LYS A 4 -5.81 20.41 -4.11
CA LYS A 4 -4.86 21.13 -3.25
C LYS A 4 -5.22 21.09 -1.76
N LYS A 5 -6.47 20.76 -1.44
CA LYS A 5 -6.99 20.64 -0.07
C LYS A 5 -7.25 19.19 0.34
N ASP A 6 -6.96 18.24 -0.54
CA ASP A 6 -7.17 16.81 -0.32
C ASP A 6 -5.99 16.19 0.43
N ILE A 7 -5.81 16.64 1.67
CA ILE A 7 -4.74 16.18 2.56
C ILE A 7 -4.83 14.68 2.87
N ASP A 8 -6.04 14.12 2.73
CA ASP A 8 -6.31 12.70 2.94
C ASP A 8 -6.00 11.84 1.70
N GLY A 9 -5.71 12.49 0.55
CA GLY A 9 -5.27 11.83 -0.67
C GLY A 9 -6.34 10.96 -1.34
N LEU A 10 -7.63 11.28 -1.17
CA LEU A 10 -8.75 10.44 -1.61
C LEU A 10 -9.28 10.81 -2.99
N THR A 11 -8.93 11.98 -3.52
CA THR A 11 -9.33 12.36 -4.88
C THR A 11 -8.58 11.56 -5.92
N THR A 12 -9.26 11.22 -7.03
CA THR A 12 -8.64 10.51 -8.16
C THR A 12 -7.40 11.22 -8.69
N TYR A 13 -7.36 12.56 -8.60
CA TYR A 13 -6.20 13.36 -9.00
C TYR A 13 -4.97 13.03 -8.15
N ASN A 14 -5.07 13.12 -6.82
CA ASN A 14 -3.94 12.82 -5.94
C ASN A 14 -3.56 11.34 -5.97
N ILE A 15 -4.54 10.44 -5.99
CA ILE A 15 -4.28 9.00 -6.16
C ILE A 15 -3.49 8.77 -7.45
N GLY A 16 -3.92 9.36 -8.58
CA GLY A 16 -3.24 9.22 -9.87
C GLY A 16 -1.82 9.79 -9.89
N LEU A 17 -1.56 10.93 -9.24
CA LEU A 17 -0.21 11.48 -9.13
C LEU A 17 0.71 10.56 -8.32
N VAL A 18 0.21 10.07 -7.19
CA VAL A 18 0.97 9.19 -6.28
C VAL A 18 1.30 7.88 -6.97
N THR A 19 0.33 7.25 -7.64
CA THR A 19 0.56 5.99 -8.36
C THR A 19 1.45 6.16 -9.59
N ALA A 20 1.48 7.34 -10.20
CA ALA A 20 2.38 7.67 -11.31
C ALA A 20 3.78 8.12 -10.86
N GLY A 21 4.06 8.18 -9.54
CA GLY A 21 5.33 8.69 -9.02
C GLY A 21 5.54 10.20 -9.24
N LYS A 22 4.47 10.95 -9.49
CA LYS A 22 4.48 12.40 -9.78
C LYS A 22 4.21 13.28 -8.55
N GLY A 23 4.24 12.72 -7.35
CA GLY A 23 3.98 13.44 -6.09
C GLY A 23 2.49 13.50 -5.72
N GLY A 24 2.07 14.58 -5.06
CA GLY A 24 0.69 14.76 -4.57
C GLY A 24 0.46 14.22 -3.15
N PHE A 25 -0.79 14.33 -2.68
CA PHE A 25 -1.17 13.81 -1.37
C PHE A 25 -1.42 12.29 -1.45
N ALA A 26 -0.52 11.53 -0.87
CA ALA A 26 -0.68 10.09 -0.68
C ALA A 26 -1.83 9.78 0.30
N PRO A 27 -2.65 8.73 0.04
CA PRO A 27 -3.65 8.26 0.99
C PRO A 27 -3.07 8.07 2.38
N CYS A 28 -3.67 8.70 3.39
CA CYS A 28 -3.04 8.92 4.69
C CYS A 28 -2.59 7.61 5.35
N THR A 29 -3.44 6.58 5.33
CA THR A 29 -3.18 5.28 5.96
C THR A 29 -2.10 4.51 5.22
N ALA A 30 -2.09 4.53 3.89
CA ALA A 30 -1.04 3.90 3.10
C ALA A 30 0.32 4.57 3.36
N LYS A 31 0.34 5.90 3.39
CA LYS A 31 1.54 6.69 3.75
C LYS A 31 2.01 6.35 5.17
N ALA A 32 1.08 6.20 6.13
CA ALA A 32 1.41 5.85 7.50
C ALA A 32 2.08 4.47 7.59
N CYS A 33 1.60 3.45 6.85
CA CYS A 33 2.26 2.13 6.81
C CYS A 33 3.73 2.23 6.40
N ILE A 34 4.03 2.98 5.32
CA ILE A 34 5.41 3.18 4.85
C ILE A 34 6.23 3.99 5.87
N ALA A 35 5.64 5.04 6.45
CA ALA A 35 6.31 5.86 7.46
C ALA A 35 6.69 5.08 8.71
N ILE A 36 5.81 4.16 9.17
CA ILE A 36 6.09 3.28 10.31
C ILE A 36 7.26 2.35 10.00
N LEU A 37 7.28 1.70 8.83
CA LEU A 37 8.41 0.84 8.43
C LEU A 37 9.73 1.62 8.38
N ASN A 38 9.72 2.82 7.81
CA ASN A 38 10.88 3.70 7.77
C ASN A 38 11.34 4.10 9.18
N HIS A 39 10.42 4.44 10.08
CA HIS A 39 10.74 4.80 11.46
C HIS A 39 11.47 3.68 12.20
N TYR A 40 11.07 2.43 11.96
CA TYR A 40 11.72 1.24 12.53
C TYR A 40 12.92 0.73 11.73
N ASN A 41 13.37 1.45 10.71
CA ASN A 41 14.46 1.06 9.82
C ASN A 41 14.25 -0.33 9.18
N ILE A 42 13.00 -0.63 8.79
CA ILE A 42 12.65 -1.87 8.08
C ILE A 42 12.65 -1.55 6.58
N PRO A 43 13.69 -1.93 5.81
CA PRO A 43 13.76 -1.63 4.39
C PRO A 43 12.73 -2.46 3.62
N LEU A 44 12.09 -1.83 2.63
CA LEU A 44 11.21 -2.49 1.67
C LEU A 44 11.99 -3.07 0.48
N GLU A 45 13.16 -2.51 0.18
CA GLU A 45 14.01 -2.92 -0.93
C GLU A 45 14.37 -4.41 -0.83
N GLY A 46 14.06 -5.15 -1.89
CA GLY A 46 14.31 -6.60 -1.98
C GLY A 46 13.40 -7.47 -1.10
N LYS A 47 12.46 -6.90 -0.34
CA LYS A 47 11.50 -7.65 0.47
C LYS A 47 10.28 -8.06 -0.32
N HIS A 48 9.72 -9.23 0.01
CA HIS A 48 8.43 -9.67 -0.47
C HIS A 48 7.31 -9.12 0.43
N VAL A 49 6.57 -8.14 -0.08
CA VAL A 49 5.47 -7.47 0.60
C VAL A 49 4.14 -8.07 0.15
N VAL A 50 3.41 -8.67 1.07
CA VAL A 50 2.10 -9.25 0.82
C VAL A 50 1.02 -8.31 1.36
N VAL A 51 0.19 -7.78 0.47
CA VAL A 51 -0.91 -6.87 0.84
C VAL A 51 -2.23 -7.62 0.75
N VAL A 52 -2.93 -7.78 1.87
CA VAL A 52 -4.22 -8.47 1.92
C VAL A 52 -5.35 -7.45 1.94
N GLY A 53 -5.98 -7.23 0.79
CA GLY A 53 -7.03 -6.23 0.60
C GLY A 53 -6.65 -5.23 -0.49
N ARG A 54 -7.61 -4.89 -1.35
CA ARG A 54 -7.39 -4.09 -2.58
C ARG A 54 -8.24 -2.82 -2.66
N SER A 55 -8.53 -2.22 -1.52
CA SER A 55 -9.28 -0.96 -1.47
C SER A 55 -8.52 0.16 -2.18
N GLN A 56 -9.26 1.15 -2.68
CA GLN A 56 -8.67 2.34 -3.33
C GLN A 56 -7.94 3.25 -2.33
N VAL A 57 -8.24 3.11 -1.04
CA VAL A 57 -7.78 4.02 0.02
C VAL A 57 -6.57 3.48 0.80
N ILE A 58 -6.39 2.15 0.89
CA ILE A 58 -5.28 1.54 1.63
C ILE A 58 -4.55 0.54 0.75
N GLY A 59 -5.22 -0.54 0.35
CA GLY A 59 -4.59 -1.71 -0.25
C GLY A 59 -3.82 -1.43 -1.53
N LYS A 60 -4.47 -0.85 -2.54
CA LYS A 60 -3.78 -0.51 -3.80
C LYS A 60 -2.72 0.58 -3.61
N PRO A 61 -2.98 1.70 -2.90
CA PRO A 61 -1.97 2.70 -2.66
C PRO A 61 -0.72 2.17 -1.95
N VAL A 62 -0.87 1.41 -0.87
CA VAL A 62 0.28 0.91 -0.10
C VAL A 62 1.11 -0.10 -0.90
N ALA A 63 0.46 -0.93 -1.72
CA ALA A 63 1.14 -1.83 -2.64
C ALA A 63 1.98 -1.08 -3.68
N LEU A 64 1.45 -0.01 -4.26
CA LEU A 64 2.18 0.78 -5.24
C LEU A 64 3.33 1.57 -4.61
N MET A 65 3.15 2.07 -3.39
CA MET A 65 4.23 2.70 -2.63
C MET A 65 5.34 1.70 -2.26
N ALA A 66 4.97 0.48 -1.86
CA ALA A 66 5.93 -0.58 -1.58
C ALA A 66 6.72 -0.97 -2.84
N LEU A 67 6.04 -1.06 -3.99
CA LEU A 67 6.68 -1.29 -5.28
C LEU A 67 7.63 -0.15 -5.67
N ALA A 68 7.23 1.11 -5.46
CA ALA A 68 8.08 2.28 -5.70
C ALA A 68 9.31 2.31 -4.78
N ALA A 69 9.22 1.69 -3.59
CA ALA A 69 10.31 1.49 -2.66
C ALA A 69 11.09 0.18 -2.88
N HIS A 70 11.01 -0.38 -4.09
CA HIS A 70 11.75 -1.58 -4.53
C HIS A 70 11.38 -2.89 -3.80
N GLY A 71 10.18 -2.97 -3.22
CA GLY A 71 9.61 -4.22 -2.73
C GLY A 71 9.00 -5.05 -3.87
N THR A 72 9.13 -6.38 -3.78
CA THR A 72 8.33 -7.30 -4.59
C THR A 72 6.95 -7.41 -3.97
N VAL A 73 5.87 -7.15 -4.70
CA VAL A 73 4.53 -7.03 -4.10
C VAL A 73 3.58 -8.11 -4.61
N THR A 74 2.91 -8.79 -3.68
CA THR A 74 1.79 -9.69 -3.97
C THR A 74 0.50 -9.10 -3.40
N MET A 75 -0.49 -8.85 -4.27
CA MET A 75 -1.80 -8.33 -3.89
C MET A 75 -2.80 -9.47 -3.72
N CYS A 76 -3.30 -9.65 -2.51
CA CYS A 76 -4.33 -10.64 -2.19
C CYS A 76 -5.69 -9.98 -1.94
N HIS A 77 -6.76 -10.74 -2.12
CA HIS A 77 -8.14 -10.30 -1.86
C HIS A 77 -9.07 -11.50 -1.61
N SER A 78 -10.37 -11.23 -1.42
CA SER A 78 -11.41 -12.23 -1.13
C SER A 78 -11.61 -13.33 -2.19
N ARG A 79 -10.87 -13.30 -3.30
CA ARG A 79 -10.91 -14.30 -4.38
C ARG A 79 -9.53 -14.91 -4.64
N THR A 80 -8.57 -14.70 -3.76
CA THR A 80 -7.25 -15.35 -3.81
C THR A 80 -7.39 -16.75 -3.24
N SER A 81 -7.18 -17.78 -4.08
CA SER A 81 -7.44 -19.19 -3.72
C SER A 81 -6.46 -19.74 -2.68
N ASP A 82 -5.23 -19.25 -2.66
CA ASP A 82 -4.11 -19.74 -1.85
C ASP A 82 -3.63 -18.68 -0.85
N LEU A 83 -4.56 -17.88 -0.30
CA LEU A 83 -4.25 -16.73 0.55
C LEU A 83 -3.27 -17.05 1.68
N VAL A 84 -3.45 -18.19 2.36
CA VAL A 84 -2.58 -18.62 3.46
C VAL A 84 -1.14 -18.82 2.99
N GLU A 85 -0.96 -19.43 1.82
CA GLU A 85 0.36 -19.69 1.26
C GLU A 85 1.05 -18.39 0.83
N GLN A 86 0.29 -17.46 0.23
CA GLN A 86 0.82 -16.14 -0.12
C GLN A 86 1.30 -15.37 1.11
N VAL A 87 0.50 -15.34 2.18
CA VAL A 87 0.85 -14.65 3.43
C VAL A 87 2.10 -15.26 4.07
N LYS A 88 2.25 -16.60 4.07
CA LYS A 88 3.43 -17.28 4.62
C LYS A 88 4.74 -16.93 3.91
N ARG A 89 4.68 -16.56 2.63
CA ARG A 89 5.84 -16.20 1.81
C ARG A 89 6.29 -14.75 1.98
N GLY A 90 5.49 -13.92 2.63
CA GLY A 90 5.77 -12.49 2.78
C GLY A 90 6.78 -12.22 3.90
N ASP A 91 7.81 -11.43 3.59
CA ASP A 91 8.68 -10.83 4.60
C ASP A 91 7.93 -9.75 5.40
N ILE A 92 7.03 -9.03 4.72
CA ILE A 92 6.21 -7.96 5.28
C ILE A 92 4.76 -8.21 4.86
N ILE A 93 3.84 -8.20 5.84
CA ILE A 93 2.42 -8.43 5.60
C ILE A 93 1.64 -7.18 5.97
N ILE A 94 0.88 -6.63 5.02
CA ILE A 94 -0.01 -5.48 5.24
C ILE A 94 -1.46 -5.95 5.14
N ALA A 95 -2.13 -6.09 6.29
CA ALA A 95 -3.53 -6.50 6.36
C ALA A 95 -4.47 -5.29 6.23
N ALA A 96 -5.16 -5.19 5.09
CA ALA A 96 -6.11 -4.12 4.74
C ALA A 96 -7.49 -4.69 4.35
N ALA A 97 -7.91 -5.78 5.02
CA ALA A 97 -9.10 -6.56 4.67
C ALA A 97 -10.40 -6.10 5.36
N GLY A 98 -10.31 -5.32 6.45
CA GLY A 98 -11.48 -4.79 7.16
C GLY A 98 -12.38 -5.87 7.80
N ARG A 99 -11.79 -6.97 8.26
CA ARG A 99 -12.48 -8.05 8.99
C ARG A 99 -11.69 -8.41 10.25
N ALA A 100 -12.42 -8.64 11.34
CA ALA A 100 -11.90 -9.11 12.63
C ALA A 100 -12.09 -10.62 12.77
#